data_AF-A0AAW2XVB8-F1
#
_entry.id   AF-A0AAW2XVB8-F1
#
_cell.length_a   1.000
_cell.length_b   1.000
_cell.length_c   1.000
_cell.angle_alpha   90.00
_cell.angle_beta   90.00
_cell.angle_gamma   90.00
#
_symmetry.space_group_name_H-M   'P 1'
#
loop_
_entity.id
_entity.type
_entity.pdbx_description
1 polymer ?
#
loop_
_entity_poly.entity_id
_entity_poly.type
_entity_poly.pdbx_seq_one_letter_code
_entity_poly.pdbx_strand_id
1 'polypeptide(L)'
;MKDSTLPCSPSSPLPSISTTTPPCAAGQEALSETMIEEIISRAEPIIRKWDLDMGGLQKFSTLFVDDRREAKIYFEAATSLQQAINYYLKENANSEELIRVRKLMRVAMKRLEKEFHTILSANRKNLDSGSVSSRSSRARSSFSEFFEFSEEELNPTTPPRTSPTLGGNAKLDAERAKDMAMADLMGIADCMIACGYGRECIRVYKSISVKFE
;
A
#
# COMPACT_ATOMS: atom_id res chain seq x y z
N MET A 1 -57.43 -45.44 -50.82
CA MET A 1 -56.05 -45.22 -50.38
C MET A 1 -55.17 -45.30 -51.64
N LYS A 2 -54.86 -44.20 -52.35
CA LYS A 2 -53.80 -43.20 -52.09
C LYS A 2 -52.47 -43.87 -51.68
N ASP A 3 -51.53 -44.01 -52.61
CA ASP A 3 -50.28 -43.23 -52.54
C ASP A 3 -49.46 -43.30 -53.83
N SER A 4 -48.98 -42.13 -54.22
CA SER A 4 -48.29 -41.82 -55.47
C SER A 4 -46.78 -41.81 -55.26
N THR A 5 -46.06 -42.48 -56.14
CA THR A 5 -44.60 -42.40 -56.28
C THR A 5 -44.18 -41.02 -56.79
N LEU A 6 -43.24 -40.35 -56.09
CA LEU A 6 -42.49 -39.20 -56.59
C LEU A 6 -40.97 -39.42 -56.39
N PRO A 7 -40.11 -38.90 -57.29
CA PRO A 7 -38.69 -39.22 -57.31
C PRO A 7 -37.81 -38.27 -56.48
N CYS A 8 -36.64 -38.79 -56.10
CA CYS A 8 -35.55 -38.13 -55.38
C CYS A 8 -34.98 -36.92 -56.15
N SER A 9 -34.74 -35.80 -55.44
CA SER A 9 -33.96 -34.65 -55.93
C SER A 9 -32.55 -34.68 -55.34
N PRO A 10 -31.50 -34.23 -56.06
CA PRO A 10 -30.13 -34.19 -55.55
C PRO A 10 -29.89 -32.94 -54.69
N SER A 11 -29.38 -33.13 -53.46
CA SER A 11 -28.92 -32.05 -52.59
C SER A 11 -27.55 -31.52 -53.05
N SER A 12 -27.49 -30.22 -53.36
CA SER A 12 -26.25 -29.47 -53.57
C SER A 12 -25.48 -29.30 -52.24
N PRO A 13 -24.13 -29.26 -52.25
CA PRO A 13 -23.34 -29.00 -51.06
C PRO A 13 -23.33 -27.50 -50.73
N LEU A 14 -23.53 -27.15 -49.45
CA LEU A 14 -23.31 -25.79 -48.93
C LEU A 14 -21.82 -25.46 -48.86
N PRO A 15 -21.41 -24.19 -49.08
CA PRO A 15 -20.03 -23.77 -48.94
C PRO A 15 -19.64 -23.66 -47.45
N SER A 16 -18.48 -24.22 -47.11
CA SER A 16 -17.86 -24.11 -45.78
C SER A 16 -17.52 -22.66 -45.46
N ILE A 17 -18.19 -22.10 -44.45
CA ILE A 17 -17.81 -20.83 -43.84
C ILE A 17 -16.48 -21.05 -43.12
N SER A 18 -15.40 -20.53 -43.70
CA SER A 18 -14.11 -20.42 -43.01
C SER A 18 -14.30 -19.47 -41.84
N THR A 19 -14.19 -20.00 -40.62
CA THR A 19 -14.23 -19.23 -39.38
C THR A 19 -12.88 -18.52 -39.25
N THR A 20 -12.76 -17.36 -39.87
CA THR A 20 -11.62 -16.45 -39.66
C THR A 20 -11.71 -15.91 -38.24
N THR A 21 -10.86 -16.43 -37.37
CA THR A 21 -10.66 -15.93 -36.00
C THR A 21 -10.14 -14.49 -36.08
N PRO A 22 -10.67 -13.53 -35.31
CA PRO A 22 -10.19 -12.14 -35.37
C PRO A 22 -8.78 -12.03 -34.77
N PRO A 23 -7.86 -11.24 -35.36
CA PRO A 23 -6.48 -11.07 -34.86
C PRO A 23 -6.37 -10.19 -33.60
N CYS A 24 -7.47 -9.69 -33.06
CA CYS A 24 -7.45 -8.58 -32.11
C CYS A 24 -7.00 -8.95 -30.68
N ALA A 25 -7.15 -10.20 -30.25
CA ALA A 25 -6.79 -10.59 -28.87
C ALA A 25 -5.27 -10.56 -28.63
N ALA A 26 -4.48 -11.11 -29.56
CA ALA A 26 -3.03 -11.20 -29.43
C ALA A 26 -2.34 -9.81 -29.35
N GLY A 27 -2.92 -8.80 -30.00
CA GLY A 27 -2.41 -7.43 -29.94
C GLY A 27 -2.64 -6.74 -28.59
N GLN A 28 -3.75 -7.02 -27.90
CA GLN A 28 -4.03 -6.42 -26.59
C GLN A 28 -3.26 -7.09 -25.45
N GLU A 29 -3.01 -8.40 -25.56
CA GLU A 29 -2.18 -9.16 -24.62
C GLU A 29 -0.72 -8.71 -24.68
N ALA A 30 -0.13 -8.59 -25.88
CA ALA A 30 1.26 -8.13 -26.03
C ALA A 30 1.49 -6.69 -25.52
N LEU A 31 0.51 -5.80 -25.71
CA LEU A 31 0.59 -4.43 -25.17
C LEU A 31 0.47 -4.40 -23.63
N SER A 32 -0.29 -5.33 -23.05
CA SER A 32 -0.43 -5.45 -21.60
C SER A 32 0.81 -6.10 -20.98
N GLU A 33 1.38 -7.10 -21.63
CA GLU A 33 2.61 -7.79 -21.20
C GLU A 33 3.80 -6.82 -21.17
N THR A 34 4.00 -6.05 -22.24
CA THR A 34 5.08 -5.03 -22.32
C THR A 34 4.95 -3.95 -21.24
N MET A 35 3.72 -3.49 -20.96
CA MET A 35 3.47 -2.54 -19.88
C MET A 35 3.79 -3.13 -18.49
N ILE A 36 3.46 -4.40 -18.27
CA ILE A 36 3.75 -5.08 -17.00
C ILE A 36 5.25 -5.33 -16.85
N GLU A 37 5.95 -5.68 -17.93
CA GLU A 37 7.40 -5.81 -17.94
C GLU A 37 8.11 -4.49 -17.59
N GLU A 38 7.63 -3.36 -18.11
CA GLU A 38 8.13 -2.02 -17.76
C GLU A 38 7.91 -1.72 -16.26
N ILE A 39 6.72 -2.04 -15.74
CA ILE A 39 6.39 -1.89 -14.32
C ILE A 39 7.39 -2.66 -13.45
N ILE A 40 7.68 -3.91 -13.78
CA ILE A 40 8.61 -4.73 -13.01
C ILE A 40 10.03 -4.19 -13.13
N SER A 41 10.45 -3.80 -14.34
CA SER A 41 11.78 -3.24 -14.61
C SER A 41 12.05 -1.98 -13.80
N ARG A 42 11.04 -1.12 -13.61
CA ARG A 42 11.13 0.08 -12.77
C ARG A 42 11.09 -0.23 -11.28
N ALA A 43 10.27 -1.20 -10.87
CA ALA A 43 10.10 -1.57 -9.45
C ALA A 43 11.31 -2.35 -8.90
N GLU A 44 11.93 -3.19 -9.72
CA GLU A 44 13.04 -4.06 -9.32
C GLU A 44 14.23 -3.34 -8.66
N PRO A 45 14.83 -2.27 -9.24
CA PRO A 45 15.94 -1.58 -8.60
C PRO A 45 15.55 -0.94 -7.26
N ILE A 46 14.31 -0.47 -7.12
CA ILE A 46 13.80 0.12 -5.88
C ILE A 46 13.72 -0.96 -4.79
N ILE A 47 13.19 -2.14 -5.12
CA ILE A 47 13.07 -3.24 -4.15
C ILE A 47 14.43 -3.83 -3.80
N ARG A 48 15.28 -4.09 -4.80
CA ARG A 48 16.61 -4.68 -4.58
C ARG A 48 17.54 -3.77 -3.80
N LYS A 49 17.40 -2.45 -3.93
CA LYS A 49 18.15 -1.48 -3.13
C LYS A 49 18.04 -1.82 -1.64
N TRP A 50 16.85 -2.21 -1.18
CA TRP A 50 16.52 -2.47 0.22
C TRP A 50 16.54 -3.96 0.60
N ASP A 51 17.13 -4.83 -0.23
CA ASP A 51 17.22 -6.26 0.05
C ASP A 51 18.07 -6.54 1.30
N LEU A 52 17.45 -7.19 2.29
CA LEU A 52 18.06 -7.53 3.56
C LEU A 52 19.11 -8.64 3.45
N ASP A 53 19.01 -9.48 2.42
CA ASP A 53 19.86 -10.66 2.21
C ASP A 53 21.16 -10.29 1.46
N MET A 54 21.21 -9.12 0.81
CA MET A 54 22.37 -8.62 0.05
C MET A 54 23.49 -8.01 0.90
N GLY A 55 23.42 -8.08 2.23
CA GLY A 55 24.53 -7.75 3.14
C GLY A 55 24.95 -6.28 3.21
N GLY A 56 24.21 -5.35 2.61
CA GLY A 56 24.53 -3.92 2.60
C GLY A 56 24.20 -3.17 3.91
N LEU A 57 24.75 -1.96 4.05
CA LEU A 57 24.51 -1.06 5.19
C LEU A 57 23.02 -0.75 5.42
N GLN A 58 22.21 -0.86 4.36
CA GLN A 58 20.75 -0.69 4.40
C GLN A 58 20.04 -1.70 5.31
N LYS A 59 20.70 -2.81 5.68
CA LYS A 59 20.20 -3.71 6.73
C LYS A 59 20.03 -2.98 8.07
N PHE A 60 20.79 -1.93 8.33
CA PHE A 60 20.72 -1.16 9.57
C PHE A 60 20.03 0.19 9.41
N SER A 61 19.91 0.69 8.18
CA SER A 61 19.12 1.89 7.86
C SER A 61 17.63 1.66 8.06
N THR A 62 16.90 2.71 8.40
CA THR A 62 15.44 2.74 8.56
C THR A 62 14.82 3.53 7.42
N LEU A 63 14.16 2.82 6.49
CA LEU A 63 13.58 3.38 5.25
C LEU A 63 12.66 4.58 5.51
N PHE A 64 11.96 4.58 6.64
CA PHE A 64 10.94 5.56 6.98
C PHE A 64 11.46 6.78 7.77
N VAL A 65 12.61 6.66 8.42
CA VAL A 65 13.17 7.75 9.23
C VAL A 65 14.04 8.67 8.37
N ASP A 66 14.73 8.11 7.37
CA ASP A 66 15.72 8.84 6.57
C ASP A 66 15.10 9.63 5.40
N ASP A 67 14.19 9.04 4.60
CA ASP A 67 13.47 9.75 3.52
C ASP A 67 12.06 9.19 3.27
N ARG A 68 11.02 9.95 3.67
CA ARG A 68 9.62 9.56 3.44
C ARG A 68 9.21 9.51 1.98
N ARG A 69 9.85 10.28 1.11
CA ARG A 69 9.56 10.21 -0.33
C ARG A 69 10.04 8.88 -0.88
N GLU A 70 11.19 8.41 -0.40
CA GLU A 70 11.69 7.10 -0.74
C GLU A 70 10.75 5.99 -0.23
N ALA A 71 10.23 6.11 1.00
CA ALA A 71 9.23 5.19 1.50
C ALA A 71 7.96 5.14 0.62
N LYS A 72 7.49 6.28 0.13
CA LYS A 72 6.34 6.33 -0.78
C LYS A 72 6.63 5.64 -2.12
N ILE A 73 7.80 5.91 -2.71
CA ILE A 73 8.26 5.25 -3.94
C ILE A 73 8.35 3.74 -3.74
N TYR A 74 8.78 3.30 -2.55
CA TYR A 74 8.82 1.89 -2.18
C TYR A 74 7.42 1.25 -2.14
N PHE A 75 6.43 1.92 -1.56
CA PHE A 75 5.04 1.46 -1.54
C PHE A 75 4.44 1.38 -2.94
N GLU A 76 4.71 2.37 -3.80
CA GLU A 76 4.28 2.37 -5.18
C GLU A 76 4.90 1.16 -5.93
N ALA A 77 6.20 0.91 -5.76
CA ALA A 77 6.88 -0.25 -6.33
C ALA A 77 6.28 -1.59 -5.85
N ALA A 78 5.99 -1.73 -4.55
CA ALA A 78 5.35 -2.94 -4.01
C ALA A 78 3.95 -3.16 -4.58
N THR A 79 3.14 -2.09 -4.65
CA THR A 79 1.78 -2.15 -5.21
C THR A 79 1.80 -2.52 -6.70
N SER A 80 2.73 -1.93 -7.44
CA SER A 80 3.00 -2.25 -8.84
C SER A 80 3.39 -3.72 -9.06
N LEU A 81 4.25 -4.29 -8.20
CA LEU A 81 4.56 -5.72 -8.26
C LEU A 81 3.34 -6.60 -7.98
N GLN A 82 2.44 -6.19 -7.06
CA GLN A 82 1.21 -6.93 -6.80
C GLN A 82 0.28 -6.93 -8.02
N GLN A 83 0.20 -5.81 -8.74
CA GLN A 83 -0.55 -5.73 -10.00
C GLN A 83 0.03 -6.67 -11.05
N ALA A 84 1.37 -6.71 -11.19
CA ALA A 84 2.06 -7.64 -12.08
C ALA A 84 1.77 -9.11 -11.72
N ILE A 85 1.80 -9.48 -10.43
CA ILE A 85 1.43 -10.82 -9.98
C ILE A 85 -0.01 -11.15 -10.37
N ASN A 86 -0.96 -10.25 -10.12
CA ASN A 86 -2.37 -10.47 -10.43
C ASN A 86 -2.63 -10.60 -11.94
N TYR A 87 -1.89 -9.87 -12.77
CA TYR A 87 -1.93 -9.99 -14.22
C TYR A 87 -1.44 -11.37 -14.66
N TYR A 88 -0.24 -11.75 -14.20
CA TYR A 88 0.37 -13.03 -14.55
C TYR A 88 -0.41 -14.27 -14.06
N LEU A 89 -1.17 -14.14 -12.98
CA LEU A 89 -2.10 -15.17 -12.51
C LEU A 89 -3.31 -15.38 -13.44
N LYS A 90 -3.74 -14.35 -14.18
CA LYS A 90 -4.90 -14.41 -15.08
C LYS A 90 -4.54 -14.91 -16.47
N GLU A 91 -3.41 -14.47 -17.00
CA GLU A 91 -3.02 -14.69 -18.40
C GLU A 91 -2.17 -15.96 -18.62
N ASN A 92 -2.03 -16.84 -17.61
CA ASN A 92 -1.13 -18.01 -17.64
C ASN A 92 0.32 -17.63 -18.00
N ALA A 93 0.88 -16.65 -17.29
CA ALA A 93 2.12 -16.04 -17.71
C ALA A 93 3.38 -16.86 -17.43
N ASN A 94 4.41 -16.54 -18.24
CA ASN A 94 5.77 -17.07 -18.19
C ASN A 94 6.22 -17.39 -16.76
N SER A 95 6.46 -18.70 -16.52
CA SER A 95 6.80 -19.18 -15.19
C SER A 95 8.03 -18.45 -14.60
N GLU A 96 9.00 -18.10 -15.44
CA GLU A 96 10.20 -17.37 -15.03
C GLU A 96 9.91 -15.95 -14.56
N GLU A 97 9.12 -15.18 -15.31
CA GLU A 97 8.73 -13.82 -14.94
C GLU A 97 7.87 -13.80 -13.67
N LEU A 98 6.90 -14.72 -13.58
CA LEU A 98 6.09 -14.85 -12.38
C LEU A 98 6.94 -15.23 -11.15
N ILE A 99 7.93 -16.11 -11.32
CA ILE A 99 8.90 -16.44 -10.26
C ILE A 99 9.72 -15.20 -9.87
N ARG A 100 10.18 -14.42 -10.85
CA ARG A 100 10.96 -13.18 -10.64
C ARG A 100 10.16 -12.15 -9.83
N VAL A 101 8.93 -11.85 -10.24
CA VAL A 101 8.06 -10.89 -9.54
C VAL A 101 7.70 -11.38 -8.15
N ARG A 102 7.39 -12.67 -7.97
CA ARG A 102 7.13 -13.23 -6.63
C ARG A 102 8.34 -13.14 -5.71
N LYS A 103 9.56 -13.31 -6.24
CA LYS A 103 10.80 -13.14 -5.48
C LYS A 103 10.96 -11.68 -5.04
N LEU A 104 10.77 -10.73 -5.95
CA LEU A 104 10.82 -9.29 -5.62
C LEU A 104 9.78 -8.92 -4.57
N MET A 105 8.54 -9.39 -4.73
CA MET A 105 7.48 -9.18 -3.75
C MET A 105 7.86 -9.71 -2.36
N ARG A 106 8.47 -10.90 -2.28
CA ARG A 106 8.95 -11.45 -1.00
C ARG A 106 10.01 -10.57 -0.35
N VAL A 107 10.94 -10.04 -1.13
CA VAL A 107 11.95 -9.09 -0.62
C VAL A 107 11.27 -7.83 -0.11
N ALA A 108 10.30 -7.29 -0.86
CA ALA A 108 9.54 -6.11 -0.49
C ALA A 108 8.83 -6.28 0.86
N MET A 109 8.10 -7.39 1.02
CA MET A 109 7.32 -7.64 2.23
C MET A 109 8.19 -7.95 3.44
N LYS A 110 9.29 -8.70 3.27
CA LYS A 110 10.29 -8.89 4.35
C LYS A 110 10.83 -7.56 4.86
N ARG A 111 11.08 -6.59 3.97
CA ARG A 111 11.56 -5.26 4.36
C ARG A 111 10.48 -4.50 5.14
N LEU A 112 9.25 -4.48 4.64
CA LEU A 112 8.12 -3.83 5.31
C LEU A 112 7.84 -4.43 6.69
N GLU A 113 7.87 -5.76 6.83
CA GLU A 113 7.73 -6.45 8.12
C GLU A 113 8.79 -5.99 9.12
N LYS A 114 10.04 -5.87 8.67
CA LYS A 114 11.15 -5.42 9.52
C LYS A 114 11.00 -3.97 9.94
N GLU A 115 10.63 -3.08 9.03
CA GLU A 115 10.37 -1.67 9.33
C GLU A 115 9.20 -1.53 10.31
N PHE A 116 8.11 -2.25 10.06
CA PHE A 116 6.94 -2.27 10.94
C PHE A 116 7.32 -2.70 12.36
N HIS A 117 8.08 -3.80 12.49
CA HIS A 117 8.61 -4.25 13.78
C HIS A 117 9.52 -3.18 14.43
N THR A 118 10.41 -2.56 13.64
CA THR A 118 11.37 -1.57 14.14
C THR A 118 10.65 -0.37 14.73
N ILE A 119 9.70 0.21 13.99
CA ILE A 119 8.92 1.38 14.43
C ILE A 119 8.04 1.01 15.64
N LEU A 120 7.36 -0.13 15.63
CA LEU A 120 6.58 -0.60 16.78
C LEU A 120 7.45 -0.78 18.03
N SER A 121 8.65 -1.36 17.87
CA SER A 121 9.57 -1.60 18.99
C SER A 121 10.15 -0.32 19.58
N ALA A 122 10.46 0.67 18.74
CA ALA A 122 10.91 2.00 19.16
C ALA A 122 9.80 2.78 19.91
N ASN A 123 8.54 2.53 19.56
CA ASN A 123 7.38 3.18 20.16
C ASN A 123 6.70 2.36 21.27
N ARG A 124 7.30 1.23 21.69
CA ARG A 124 6.70 0.28 22.65
C ARG A 124 6.18 0.95 23.93
N LYS A 125 6.94 1.88 24.51
CA LYS A 125 6.57 2.60 25.74
C LYS A 125 5.38 3.55 25.56
N ASN A 126 5.12 4.01 24.33
CA ASN A 126 4.01 4.91 24.00
C ASN A 126 2.71 4.13 23.69
N LEU A 127 2.84 2.88 23.26
CA LEU A 127 1.71 1.98 22.96
C LEU A 127 1.23 1.22 24.20
N ASP A 128 2.14 0.91 25.13
CA ASP A 128 1.86 0.23 26.42
C ASP A 128 1.29 1.19 27.48
N SER A 129 1.59 2.48 27.36
CA SER A 129 0.81 3.50 28.05
C SER A 129 -0.58 3.55 27.43
N GLY A 130 -1.49 2.71 27.91
CA GLY A 130 -2.92 2.78 27.67
C GLY A 130 -3.50 4.10 28.20
N SER A 131 -3.08 5.23 27.63
CA SER A 131 -3.83 6.47 27.73
C SER A 131 -4.90 6.40 26.66
N VAL A 132 -5.99 5.78 27.07
CA VAL A 132 -7.32 6.00 26.51
C VAL A 132 -7.67 7.47 26.75
N SER A 133 -6.97 8.40 26.11
CA SER A 133 -7.51 9.73 25.92
C SER A 133 -8.49 9.60 24.78
N SER A 134 -9.72 9.26 25.15
CA SER A 134 -10.92 9.32 24.34
C SER A 134 -10.99 10.63 23.54
N ARG A 135 -10.29 10.71 22.40
CA ARG A 135 -10.58 11.69 21.35
C ARG A 135 -11.74 11.17 20.53
N SER A 136 -12.86 10.98 21.22
CA SER A 136 -14.16 10.95 20.58
C SER A 136 -14.60 12.39 20.42
N SER A 137 -14.32 12.94 19.25
CA SER A 137 -15.13 14.00 18.66
C SER A 137 -14.94 13.95 17.15
N ARG A 138 -15.58 12.94 16.54
CA ARG A 138 -16.18 13.11 15.22
C ARG A 138 -17.18 14.26 15.32
N ALA A 139 -16.89 15.38 14.69
CA ALA A 139 -17.92 16.31 14.25
C ALA A 139 -17.68 16.56 12.75
N ARG A 140 -18.43 15.83 11.93
CA ARG A 140 -18.76 16.25 10.57
C ARG A 140 -19.95 17.19 10.69
N SER A 141 -19.81 18.46 10.35
CA SER A 141 -20.89 19.22 9.69
C SER A 141 -20.33 20.49 9.03
N SER A 142 -20.99 20.86 7.95
CA SER A 142 -20.65 21.88 6.97
C SER A 142 -21.42 23.18 7.24
N PHE A 143 -20.90 24.30 6.73
CA PHE A 143 -21.54 25.63 6.52
C PHE A 143 -22.07 26.44 7.73
N SER A 144 -21.51 27.63 7.97
CA SER A 144 -22.13 28.94 7.62
C SER A 144 -21.23 30.12 8.00
N GLU A 145 -21.22 31.16 7.16
CA GLU A 145 -20.70 32.50 7.45
C GLU A 145 -21.56 33.22 8.52
N PHE A 146 -21.04 34.37 9.01
CA PHE A 146 -21.76 35.55 9.55
C PHE A 146 -21.63 35.86 11.06
N PHE A 147 -20.79 36.88 11.34
CA PHE A 147 -20.93 38.07 12.22
C PHE A 147 -21.25 38.00 13.74
N GLU A 148 -20.50 38.86 14.45
CA GLU A 148 -20.93 39.88 15.43
C GLU A 148 -21.06 39.57 16.95
N PHE A 149 -20.14 40.19 17.70
CA PHE A 149 -20.31 41.00 18.92
C PHE A 149 -20.83 40.38 20.24
N SER A 150 -19.99 40.43 21.29
CA SER A 150 -20.15 41.44 22.36
C SER A 150 -18.96 41.42 23.33
N GLU A 151 -18.61 42.64 23.71
CA GLU A 151 -17.67 43.14 24.72
C GLU A 151 -17.94 42.71 26.17
N GLU A 152 -16.90 42.57 27.01
CA GLU A 152 -16.91 43.09 28.39
C GLU A 152 -15.48 43.18 29.00
N GLU A 153 -15.16 44.41 29.40
CA GLU A 153 -14.30 44.87 30.50
C GLU A 153 -12.76 44.73 30.50
N LEU A 154 -12.18 45.92 30.66
CA LEU A 154 -10.79 46.31 30.70
C LEU A 154 -10.30 46.26 32.16
N ASN A 155 -9.21 45.53 32.41
CA ASN A 155 -8.35 45.80 33.57
C ASN A 155 -6.87 45.71 33.16
N PRO A 156 -6.15 46.85 33.07
CA PRO A 156 -4.75 46.89 32.70
C PRO A 156 -3.89 47.14 33.94
N THR A 157 -3.20 46.14 34.49
CA THR A 157 -2.00 46.44 35.31
C THR A 157 -1.02 45.27 35.39
N THR A 158 0.23 45.58 35.01
CA THR A 158 1.53 44.94 35.33
C THR A 158 2.20 43.99 34.30
N PRO A 159 3.53 44.10 34.13
CA PRO A 159 4.24 44.10 32.83
C PRO A 159 4.96 42.75 32.51
N PRO A 160 5.60 42.59 31.33
CA PRO A 160 5.97 41.30 30.78
C PRO A 160 7.21 40.74 31.47
N ARG A 161 7.08 39.57 32.11
CA ARG A 161 8.24 38.74 32.43
C ARG A 161 8.35 37.64 31.38
N THR A 162 9.16 37.94 30.37
CA THR A 162 9.91 36.95 29.61
C THR A 162 10.58 35.98 30.59
N SER A 163 10.02 34.78 30.68
CA SER A 163 10.77 33.58 31.04
C SER A 163 10.72 32.69 29.81
N PRO A 164 11.84 32.44 29.12
CA PRO A 164 11.87 31.39 28.10
C PRO A 164 11.84 30.07 28.87
N THR A 165 10.65 29.55 29.14
CA THR A 165 10.49 28.20 29.69
C THR A 165 10.90 27.22 28.59
N LEU A 166 12.20 26.91 28.58
CA LEU A 166 12.97 26.05 27.68
C LEU A 166 12.52 24.56 27.71
N GLY A 167 11.26 24.28 28.07
CA GLY A 167 10.73 22.93 28.32
C GLY A 167 9.40 22.59 27.64
N GLY A 168 8.76 23.53 26.94
CA GLY A 168 7.52 23.27 26.19
C GLY A 168 7.73 22.53 24.86
N ASN A 169 8.91 22.75 24.25
CA ASN A 169 9.26 22.29 22.91
C ASN A 169 9.46 20.77 22.90
N ALA A 170 10.19 20.23 23.88
CA ALA A 170 10.55 18.81 23.93
C ALA A 170 9.33 17.88 24.03
N LYS A 171 8.27 18.31 24.73
CA LYS A 171 7.01 17.55 24.81
C LYS A 171 6.26 17.59 23.48
N LEU A 172 6.15 18.77 22.86
CA LEU A 172 5.51 18.92 21.55
C LEU A 172 6.27 18.16 20.45
N ASP A 173 7.60 18.18 20.50
CA ASP A 173 8.47 17.45 19.57
C ASP A 173 8.33 15.94 19.76
N ALA A 174 8.21 15.47 21.00
CA ALA A 174 7.94 14.06 21.30
C ALA A 174 6.56 13.61 20.79
N GLU A 175 5.51 14.41 20.99
CA GLU A 175 4.18 14.10 20.45
C GLU A 175 4.18 14.12 18.91
N ARG A 176 4.86 15.09 18.28
CA ARG A 176 5.02 15.11 16.83
C ARG A 176 5.76 13.88 16.31
N ALA A 177 6.80 13.43 17.00
CA ALA A 177 7.52 12.21 16.65
C ALA A 177 6.64 10.96 16.74
N LYS A 178 5.74 10.90 17.74
CA LYS A 178 4.75 9.82 17.85
C LYS A 178 3.74 9.85 16.70
N ASP A 179 3.16 11.01 16.40
CA ASP A 179 2.20 11.16 15.30
C ASP A 179 2.80 10.72 13.97
N MET A 180 4.06 11.07 13.74
CA MET A 180 4.85 10.66 12.60
C MET A 180 5.04 9.13 12.54
N ALA A 181 5.45 8.52 13.65
CA ALA A 181 5.61 7.07 13.74
C ALA A 181 4.28 6.33 13.50
N MET A 182 3.16 6.85 14.01
CA MET A 182 1.84 6.28 13.77
C MET A 182 1.41 6.38 12.30
N ALA A 183 1.72 7.49 11.63
CA ALA A 183 1.48 7.64 10.19
C ALA A 183 2.30 6.63 9.36
N ASP A 184 3.57 6.43 9.72
CA ASP A 184 4.43 5.46 9.04
C ASP A 184 3.93 4.02 9.27
N LEU A 185 3.54 3.67 10.51
CA LEU A 185 2.93 2.38 10.82
C LEU A 185 1.66 2.13 10.01
N MET A 186 0.80 3.15 9.87
CA MET A 186 -0.43 3.04 9.09
C MET A 186 -0.14 2.83 7.61
N GLY A 187 0.79 3.60 7.04
CA GLY A 187 1.21 3.44 5.64
C GLY A 187 1.79 2.05 5.34
N ILE A 188 2.62 1.51 6.26
CA ILE A 188 3.16 0.16 6.10
C ILE A 188 2.04 -0.89 6.18
N ALA A 189 1.16 -0.79 7.17
CA ALA A 189 0.06 -1.74 7.35
C ALA A 189 -0.90 -1.73 6.14
N ASP A 190 -1.29 -0.55 5.66
CA ASP A 190 -2.17 -0.40 4.50
C ASP A 190 -1.53 -1.02 3.25
N CYS A 191 -0.23 -0.77 3.01
CA CYS A 191 0.49 -1.37 1.88
C CYS A 191 0.55 -2.90 1.99
N MET A 192 0.90 -3.43 3.18
CA MET A 192 0.96 -4.88 3.40
C MET A 192 -0.41 -5.55 3.21
N ILE A 193 -1.49 -4.94 3.72
CA ILE A 193 -2.86 -5.46 3.57
C ILE A 193 -3.28 -5.42 2.10
N ALA A 194 -3.04 -4.31 1.39
CA ALA A 194 -3.36 -4.16 -0.03
C ALA A 194 -2.62 -5.18 -0.91
N CYS A 195 -1.40 -5.57 -0.52
CA CYS A 195 -0.62 -6.61 -1.21
C CYS A 195 -0.98 -8.05 -0.81
N GLY A 196 -1.91 -8.25 0.13
CA GLY A 196 -2.35 -9.58 0.58
C GLY A 196 -1.54 -10.19 1.74
N TYR A 197 -0.69 -9.39 2.40
CA TYR A 197 0.19 -9.77 3.52
C TYR A 197 -0.38 -9.36 4.89
N GLY A 198 -1.71 -9.24 5.00
CA GLY A 198 -2.37 -8.83 6.25
C GLY A 198 -2.11 -9.77 7.43
N ARG A 199 -1.94 -11.09 7.18
CA ARG A 199 -1.64 -12.06 8.24
C ARG A 199 -0.25 -11.84 8.84
N GLU A 200 0.73 -11.56 8.00
CA GLU A 200 2.10 -11.23 8.37
C GLU A 200 2.14 -9.92 9.15
N CYS A 201 1.42 -8.90 8.68
CA CYS A 201 1.26 -7.62 9.39
C CYS A 201 0.72 -7.82 10.82
N ILE A 202 -0.36 -8.60 10.99
CA ILE A 202 -0.95 -8.92 12.29
C ILE A 202 0.05 -9.71 13.15
N ARG A 203 0.79 -10.65 12.57
CA ARG A 203 1.79 -11.47 13.28
C ARG A 203 2.88 -10.59 13.88
N VAL A 204 3.39 -9.63 13.11
CA VAL A 204 4.41 -8.67 13.60
C VAL A 204 3.85 -7.81 14.72
N TYR A 205 2.65 -7.24 14.56
CA TYR A 205 2.00 -6.45 15.61
C TYR A 205 1.85 -7.24 16.91
N LYS A 206 1.29 -8.46 16.83
CA LYS A 206 1.11 -9.34 17.99
C LYS A 206 2.43 -9.73 18.65
N SER A 207 3.51 -9.91 17.89
CA SER A 207 4.83 -10.29 18.44
C SER A 207 5.39 -9.26 19.42
N ILE A 208 4.92 -8.01 19.36
CA ILE A 208 5.33 -6.92 20.25
C ILE A 208 4.34 -6.79 21.41
N SER A 209 3.05 -7.01 21.18
CA SER A 209 2.01 -7.00 22.22
C SER A 209 2.07 -8.20 23.17
N VAL A 210 2.49 -9.39 22.71
CA VAL A 210 2.48 -10.64 23.49
C VAL A 210 3.75 -10.83 24.34
N LYS A 211 4.81 -10.04 24.14
CA LYS A 211 6.02 -10.06 25.01
C LYS A 211 5.77 -9.46 26.41
N PHE A 212 4.53 -9.41 26.85
CA PHE A 212 4.07 -8.80 28.11
C PHE A 212 3.24 -9.75 28.99
N GLU A 213 3.22 -11.04 28.68
CA GLU A 213 2.60 -12.06 29.54
C GLU A 213 3.64 -13.07 30.05
#